data_AF-A0A7V6XL52-F1
#
_entry.id   AF-A0A7V6XL52-F1
#
_cell.length_a   1.000
_cell.length_b   1.000
_cell.length_c   1.000
_cell.angle_alpha   90.00
_cell.angle_beta   90.00
_cell.angle_gamma   90.00
#
_symmetry.space_group_name_H-M   'P 1'
#
loop_
_entity.id
_entity.type
_entity.pdbx_description
1 polymer ?
#
loop_
_entity_poly.entity_id
_entity_poly.type
_entity_poly.pdbx_seq_one_letter_code
_entity_poly.pdbx_strand_id
1 'polypeptide(L)'
;MSEDKGGFIKHNSKHGDKRVDNDEATIESAEKIAENLDGYFTIDYREDGIYLVIVPHKGYGKKVEFKDVKAHIIDRNIENVDFYDLKEKIYESDIKNEVRIADPQKKQDAKLEIRISEDKMKIYATILPPRGMGKWLDYESLISWLKEKGIIYGIKSKTVENLSRRKKQDGYMLVAEGDKPVNGEDAKIKYNFNKDRKIAPTIMEDGMVDHKNLNLIENVTKGQLLAYKIPPQPGKAGKNVFGEKVEPRPGKDVKISGGRNVEISDDGMSCYAACDGQVVYIRNKIDVLPVFEVQGDVGTSTGNIDFLGSVIVKGNVRGGFRI
;
A
#
# COMPACT_ATOMS: atom_id res chain seq x y z
N MET A 1 -12.61 -20.78 -84.89
CA MET A 1 -14.00 -20.31 -85.05
C MET A 1 -14.02 -18.87 -84.59
N SER A 2 -13.65 -17.95 -85.50
CA SER A 2 -14.54 -17.23 -86.44
C SER A 2 -15.21 -16.08 -85.69
N GLU A 3 -14.62 -14.88 -85.75
CA GLU A 3 -14.98 -13.83 -86.73
C GLU A 3 -16.43 -13.36 -86.53
N ASP A 4 -16.63 -12.09 -86.16
CA ASP A 4 -17.04 -11.15 -87.19
C ASP A 4 -16.71 -9.68 -86.85
N LYS A 5 -16.40 -8.95 -87.91
CA LYS A 5 -16.06 -7.52 -87.98
C LYS A 5 -17.17 -6.80 -88.75
N GLY A 6 -17.30 -5.50 -88.50
CA GLY A 6 -17.80 -4.52 -89.47
C GLY A 6 -19.02 -3.74 -88.98
N GLY A 7 -19.08 -2.41 -89.09
CA GLY A 7 -18.14 -1.44 -89.64
C GLY A 7 -18.81 -0.06 -89.85
N PHE A 8 -17.96 0.95 -90.09
CA PHE A 8 -18.17 2.20 -90.84
C PHE A 8 -18.76 3.44 -90.08
N ILE A 9 -18.25 4.69 -90.15
CA ILE A 9 -17.54 5.48 -91.20
C ILE A 9 -16.67 6.64 -90.60
N LYS A 10 -15.47 6.89 -91.19
CA LYS A 10 -14.69 8.12 -91.55
C LYS A 10 -15.08 9.50 -90.92
N HIS A 11 -14.24 10.55 -90.74
CA HIS A 11 -12.96 11.00 -91.31
C HIS A 11 -12.38 12.19 -90.49
N ASN A 12 -11.08 12.09 -90.12
CA ASN A 12 -9.96 13.04 -90.18
C ASN A 12 -9.99 14.56 -89.83
N SER A 13 -8.85 14.98 -89.24
CA SER A 13 -8.17 16.30 -89.23
C SER A 13 -8.57 17.30 -88.12
N LYS A 14 -7.69 17.95 -87.35
CA LYS A 14 -6.29 18.39 -87.58
C LYS A 14 -5.59 18.74 -86.25
N HIS A 15 -4.25 18.71 -86.29
CA HIS A 15 -3.28 19.19 -85.30
C HIS A 15 -3.52 20.60 -84.71
N GLY A 16 -3.04 20.80 -83.49
CA GLY A 16 -2.82 22.12 -82.89
C GLY A 16 -2.29 22.02 -81.46
N ASP A 17 -1.00 21.73 -81.33
CA ASP A 17 -0.19 21.95 -80.12
C ASP A 17 -0.27 23.43 -79.69
N LYS A 18 -0.55 23.69 -78.41
CA LYS A 18 0.25 24.58 -77.53
C LYS A 18 -0.46 24.89 -76.21
N ARG A 19 0.26 24.56 -75.14
CA ARG A 19 0.28 25.23 -73.83
C ARG A 19 -0.10 26.71 -73.93
N VAL A 20 -1.00 27.17 -73.07
CA VAL A 20 -0.81 28.08 -71.91
C VAL A 20 -2.23 28.25 -71.33
N ASP A 21 -2.35 28.58 -70.04
CA ASP A 21 -3.58 28.86 -69.25
C ASP A 21 -3.82 27.88 -68.08
N ASN A 22 -2.78 27.14 -67.66
CA ASN A 22 -2.74 26.49 -66.35
C ASN A 22 -1.98 27.32 -65.29
N ASP A 23 -1.51 28.51 -65.62
CA ASP A 23 -0.59 29.25 -64.74
C ASP A 23 -1.31 30.14 -63.71
N GLU A 24 -2.53 30.63 -63.96
CA GLU A 24 -3.27 31.41 -62.93
C GLU A 24 -3.78 30.52 -61.78
N ALA A 25 -4.30 29.33 -62.07
CA ALA A 25 -4.75 28.38 -61.05
C ALA A 25 -3.58 27.73 -60.27
N THR A 26 -2.38 27.71 -60.87
CA THR A 26 -1.17 27.17 -60.23
C THR A 26 -0.41 28.22 -59.41
N ILE A 27 -0.53 29.51 -59.76
CA ILE A 27 0.00 30.62 -58.93
C ILE A 27 -0.87 30.81 -57.68
N GLU A 28 -2.21 30.69 -57.78
CA GLU A 28 -3.12 30.75 -56.63
C GLU A 28 -2.93 29.59 -55.64
N SER A 29 -2.39 28.46 -56.11
CA SER A 29 -2.06 27.29 -55.28
C SER A 29 -0.59 27.24 -54.83
N ALA A 30 0.29 28.13 -55.32
CA ALA A 30 1.70 28.24 -54.91
C ALA A 30 1.97 29.34 -53.87
N GLU A 31 1.10 30.37 -53.71
CA GLU A 31 1.29 31.44 -52.72
C GLU A 31 0.80 31.11 -51.29
N LYS A 32 0.21 29.93 -51.04
CA LYS A 32 -0.45 29.62 -49.75
C LYS A 32 0.03 28.37 -49.03
N ILE A 33 1.29 27.95 -49.21
CA ILE A 33 2.01 27.24 -48.15
C ILE A 33 2.53 28.30 -47.19
N ALA A 34 1.62 28.99 -46.48
CA ALA A 34 2.03 29.71 -45.29
C ALA A 34 2.57 28.65 -44.32
N GLU A 35 3.79 28.82 -43.82
CA GLU A 35 4.27 28.03 -42.67
C GLU A 35 3.25 28.20 -41.54
N ASN A 36 2.39 27.21 -41.35
CA ASN A 36 1.40 27.20 -40.30
C ASN A 36 2.13 26.94 -38.98
N LEU A 37 2.50 28.01 -38.29
CA LEU A 37 3.24 27.96 -37.03
C LEU A 37 2.31 28.36 -35.90
N ASP A 38 2.23 27.52 -34.88
CA ASP A 38 1.55 27.87 -33.64
C ASP A 38 2.25 29.05 -32.97
N GLY A 39 1.46 29.97 -32.44
CA GLY A 39 1.97 31.02 -31.58
C GLY A 39 2.50 30.43 -30.29
N TYR A 40 3.53 31.05 -29.72
CA TYR A 40 4.08 30.66 -28.44
C TYR A 40 4.38 31.90 -27.62
N PHE A 41 4.59 31.70 -26.33
CA PHE A 41 4.94 32.79 -25.42
C PHE A 41 6.10 32.37 -24.51
N THR A 42 6.82 33.37 -24.03
CA THR A 42 7.84 33.22 -22.99
C THR A 42 7.65 34.31 -21.93
N ILE A 43 8.18 34.07 -20.74
CA ILE A 43 8.26 35.09 -19.69
C ILE A 43 9.72 35.46 -19.53
N ASP A 44 10.01 36.74 -19.76
CA ASP A 44 11.33 37.33 -19.62
C ASP A 44 11.42 38.10 -18.30
N TYR A 45 12.47 37.83 -17.53
CA TYR A 45 12.70 38.44 -16.22
C TYR A 45 13.85 39.44 -16.37
N ARG A 46 13.54 40.72 -16.25
CA ARG A 46 14.50 41.82 -16.38
C ARG A 46 14.66 42.58 -15.06
N GLU A 47 15.66 43.45 -14.99
CA GLU A 47 15.92 44.26 -13.80
C GLU A 47 14.78 45.25 -13.48
N ASP A 48 14.04 45.67 -14.49
CA ASP A 48 12.98 46.70 -14.42
C ASP A 48 11.56 46.13 -14.40
N GLY A 49 11.37 44.86 -14.76
CA GLY A 49 10.08 44.19 -14.70
C GLY A 49 10.08 42.75 -15.21
N ILE A 50 8.92 42.13 -15.10
CA ILE A 50 8.64 40.83 -15.72
C ILE A 50 7.78 41.09 -16.95
N TYR A 51 8.20 40.51 -18.08
CA TYR A 51 7.60 40.73 -19.37
C TYR A 51 7.06 39.42 -19.95
N LEU A 52 5.87 39.47 -20.53
CA LEU A 52 5.33 38.43 -21.39
C LEU A 52 5.74 38.75 -22.83
N VAL A 53 6.49 37.86 -23.45
CA VAL A 53 6.87 37.94 -24.86
C VAL A 53 5.99 36.97 -25.63
N ILE A 54 5.26 37.46 -26.62
CA ILE A 54 4.34 36.67 -27.44
C ILE A 54 4.88 36.66 -28.87
N VAL A 55 5.00 35.46 -29.42
CA VAL A 55 5.23 35.25 -30.85
C VAL A 55 3.90 34.80 -31.45
N PRO A 56 3.27 35.61 -32.31
CA PRO A 56 1.96 35.29 -32.86
C PRO A 56 2.03 34.09 -33.80
N HIS A 57 0.92 33.36 -33.91
CA HIS A 57 0.75 32.30 -34.91
C HIS A 57 0.88 32.82 -36.35
N LYS A 58 1.25 31.94 -37.27
CA LYS A 58 1.22 32.18 -38.73
C LYS A 58 0.24 31.22 -39.39
N GLY A 59 -0.47 31.70 -40.41
CA GLY A 59 -1.46 30.93 -41.16
C GLY A 59 -2.56 30.37 -40.25
N TYR A 60 -2.72 29.05 -40.25
CA TYR A 60 -3.70 28.30 -39.45
C TYR A 60 -3.16 27.80 -38.09
N GLY A 61 -1.99 28.29 -37.65
CA GLY A 61 -1.45 27.91 -36.34
C GLY A 61 -2.36 28.33 -35.17
N LYS A 62 -2.20 27.70 -34.02
CA LYS A 62 -2.95 28.02 -32.80
C LYS A 62 -2.49 29.35 -32.20
N LYS A 63 -3.43 30.21 -31.81
CA LYS A 63 -3.15 31.43 -31.06
C LYS A 63 -2.74 31.12 -29.63
N VAL A 64 -1.94 32.01 -29.04
CA VAL A 64 -1.68 31.98 -27.59
C VAL A 64 -2.96 32.34 -26.86
N GLU A 65 -3.43 31.46 -25.98
CA GLU A 65 -4.64 31.70 -25.20
C GLU A 65 -4.32 32.29 -23.82
N PHE A 66 -5.16 33.22 -23.36
CA PHE A 66 -5.08 33.77 -22.00
C PHE A 66 -5.05 32.68 -20.92
N LYS A 67 -5.78 31.58 -21.11
CA LYS A 67 -5.82 30.45 -20.17
C LYS A 67 -4.44 29.83 -19.97
N ASP A 68 -3.68 29.66 -21.05
CA ASP A 68 -2.35 29.04 -21.03
C ASP A 68 -1.32 29.98 -20.39
N VAL A 69 -1.37 31.27 -20.74
CA VAL A 69 -0.52 32.30 -20.14
C VAL A 69 -0.81 32.43 -18.64
N LYS A 70 -2.08 32.52 -18.25
CA LYS A 70 -2.50 32.59 -16.85
C LYS A 70 -2.02 31.36 -16.07
N ALA A 71 -2.17 30.17 -16.63
CA ALA A 71 -1.67 28.95 -16.01
C ALA A 71 -0.16 28.99 -15.79
N HIS A 72 0.61 29.51 -16.77
CA HIS A 72 2.07 29.65 -16.65
C HIS A 72 2.48 30.68 -15.60
N ILE A 73 1.78 31.81 -15.50
CA ILE A 73 2.03 32.85 -14.50
C ILE A 73 1.80 32.31 -13.09
N ILE A 74 0.71 31.57 -12.88
CA ILE A 74 0.41 30.92 -11.60
C ILE A 74 1.46 29.86 -11.27
N ASP A 75 1.87 29.03 -12.24
CA ASP A 75 2.90 27.99 -12.06
C ASP A 75 4.27 28.57 -11.66
N ARG A 76 4.62 29.73 -12.22
CA ARG A 76 5.84 30.48 -11.88
C ARG A 76 5.72 31.30 -10.61
N ASN A 77 4.57 31.27 -9.93
CA ASN A 77 4.30 32.01 -8.70
C ASN A 77 4.59 33.51 -8.85
N ILE A 78 4.24 34.08 -10.01
CA ILE A 78 4.43 35.51 -10.29
C ILE A 78 3.30 36.28 -9.61
N GLU A 79 3.66 37.07 -8.61
CA GLU A 79 2.75 37.93 -7.85
C GLU A 79 2.45 39.26 -8.56
N ASN A 80 1.37 39.92 -8.15
CA ASN A 80 0.96 41.27 -8.57
C ASN A 80 0.74 41.43 -10.09
N VAL A 81 0.27 40.38 -10.76
CA VAL A 81 -0.18 40.46 -12.15
C VAL A 81 -1.63 40.92 -12.22
N ASP A 82 -1.89 42.00 -12.96
CA ASP A 82 -3.24 42.39 -13.33
C ASP A 82 -3.74 41.48 -14.46
N PHE A 83 -4.57 40.49 -14.10
CA PHE A 83 -5.11 39.53 -15.06
C PHE A 83 -6.18 40.11 -15.99
N TYR A 84 -6.78 41.26 -15.65
CA TYR A 84 -7.75 41.93 -16.51
C TYR A 84 -7.01 42.63 -17.64
N ASP A 85 -6.02 43.46 -17.28
CA ASP A 85 -5.13 44.15 -18.22
C ASP A 85 -4.33 43.15 -19.09
N LEU A 86 -3.84 42.05 -18.49
CA LEU A 86 -3.17 40.98 -19.23
C LEU A 86 -4.07 40.37 -20.32
N LYS A 87 -5.35 40.16 -20.02
CA LYS A 87 -6.28 39.55 -20.96
C LYS A 87 -6.49 40.47 -22.17
N GLU A 88 -6.72 41.76 -21.94
CA GLU A 88 -6.87 42.77 -23.00
C GLU A 88 -5.62 42.81 -23.89
N LYS A 89 -4.43 42.86 -23.29
CA LYS A 89 -3.16 42.91 -24.03
C LYS A 89 -2.83 41.67 -24.85
N ILE A 90 -3.29 40.48 -24.43
CA ILE A 90 -3.16 39.24 -25.23
C ILE A 90 -4.12 39.26 -26.43
N TYR A 91 -5.30 39.87 -26.31
CA TYR A 91 -6.20 40.04 -27.45
C TYR A 91 -5.67 41.06 -28.47
N GLU A 92 -4.94 42.08 -28.01
CA GLU A 92 -4.34 43.12 -28.83
C GLU A 92 -2.95 42.74 -29.41
N SER A 93 -2.43 41.55 -29.11
CA SER A 93 -1.03 41.17 -29.36
C SER A 93 -0.65 40.95 -30.83
N ASP A 94 -1.48 41.33 -31.80
CA ASP A 94 -1.09 41.42 -33.22
C ASP A 94 -0.19 42.65 -33.50
N ILE A 95 0.02 43.53 -32.52
CA ILE A 95 0.73 44.83 -32.68
C ILE A 95 2.03 44.93 -31.87
N LYS A 96 2.14 44.26 -30.70
CA LYS A 96 3.30 44.37 -29.81
C LYS A 96 3.67 43.03 -29.20
N ASN A 97 4.86 42.53 -29.57
CA ASN A 97 5.35 41.20 -29.16
C ASN A 97 5.78 41.11 -27.68
N GLU A 98 5.67 42.19 -26.92
CA GLU A 98 6.14 42.26 -25.52
C GLU A 98 5.28 43.18 -24.66
N VAL A 99 4.91 42.68 -23.48
CA VAL A 99 4.06 43.34 -22.49
C VAL A 99 4.65 43.18 -21.09
N ARG A 100 4.82 44.27 -20.33
CA ARG A 100 5.14 44.18 -18.90
C ARG A 100 3.92 43.67 -18.14
N ILE A 101 4.10 42.60 -17.35
CA ILE A 101 3.04 41.93 -16.60
C ILE A 101 3.19 42.03 -15.08
N ALA A 102 4.39 42.34 -14.57
CA ALA A 102 4.64 42.56 -13.14
C ALA A 102 5.93 43.35 -12.90
N ASP A 103 6.12 43.81 -11.66
CA ASP A 103 7.38 44.36 -11.16
C ASP A 103 8.46 43.28 -10.97
N PRO A 104 9.75 43.66 -10.87
CA PRO A 104 10.83 42.73 -10.57
C PRO A 104 10.56 41.97 -9.27
N GLN A 105 10.79 40.67 -9.30
CA GLN A 105 10.63 39.80 -8.13
C GLN A 105 11.97 39.30 -7.63
N LYS A 106 12.10 39.17 -6.30
CA LYS A 106 13.31 38.65 -5.68
C LYS A 106 13.58 37.23 -6.18
N LYS A 107 14.79 37.02 -6.71
CA LYS A 107 15.27 35.68 -7.11
C LYS A 107 15.24 34.74 -5.91
N GLN A 108 14.54 33.61 -6.06
CA GLN A 108 14.51 32.54 -5.07
C GLN A 108 14.44 31.18 -5.77
N ASP A 109 15.42 30.32 -5.52
CA ASP A 109 15.40 28.95 -6.03
C ASP A 109 14.31 28.11 -5.34
N ALA A 110 13.90 27.03 -6.01
CA ALA A 110 12.95 26.08 -5.47
C ALA A 110 13.47 25.48 -4.16
N LYS A 111 12.56 25.25 -3.20
CA LYS A 111 12.90 24.69 -1.90
C LYS A 111 12.22 23.36 -1.70
N LEU A 112 12.96 22.38 -1.18
CA LEU A 112 12.41 21.11 -0.73
C LEU A 112 11.92 21.26 0.72
N GLU A 113 10.64 21.01 0.94
CA GLU A 113 10.08 20.84 2.28
C GLU A 113 9.88 19.35 2.56
N ILE A 114 10.23 18.91 3.77
CA ILE A 114 10.01 17.55 4.22
C ILE A 114 9.19 17.50 5.50
N ARG A 115 8.48 16.39 5.68
CA ARG A 115 7.85 15.98 6.93
C ARG A 115 8.32 14.59 7.27
N ILE A 116 8.72 14.40 8.52
CA ILE A 116 9.20 13.13 9.05
C ILE A 116 8.11 12.61 9.98
N SER A 117 7.74 11.33 9.83
CA SER A 117 6.81 10.71 10.78
C SER A 117 7.47 10.62 12.18
N GLU A 118 6.67 10.65 13.24
CA GLU A 118 7.16 10.61 14.63
C GLU A 118 8.03 9.37 14.91
N ASP A 119 7.67 8.24 14.30
CA ASP A 119 8.42 6.97 14.37
C ASP A 119 9.69 6.94 13.50
N LYS A 120 10.00 8.04 12.79
CA LYS A 120 11.10 8.15 11.82
C LYS A 120 11.04 7.13 10.68
N MET A 121 9.90 6.47 10.45
CA MET A 121 9.76 5.43 9.44
C MET A 121 9.45 5.96 8.05
N LYS A 122 9.00 7.21 7.92
CA LYS A 122 8.56 7.79 6.64
C LYS A 122 9.04 9.21 6.48
N ILE A 123 9.48 9.52 5.26
CA ILE A 123 9.74 10.89 4.82
C ILE A 123 8.75 11.24 3.73
N TYR A 124 8.03 12.32 3.95
CA TYR A 124 7.18 12.95 2.97
C TYR A 124 7.83 14.24 2.49
N ALA A 125 7.79 14.53 1.19
CA ALA A 125 8.42 15.73 0.63
C ALA A 125 7.53 16.44 -0.39
N THR A 126 7.70 17.75 -0.51
CA THR A 126 7.09 18.61 -1.52
C THR A 126 8.07 19.69 -1.96
N ILE A 127 7.94 20.19 -3.20
CA ILE A 127 8.78 21.29 -3.71
C ILE A 127 7.96 22.57 -3.71
N LEU A 128 8.48 23.58 -3.01
CA LEU A 128 8.04 24.96 -3.20
C LEU A 128 8.64 25.50 -4.51
N PRO A 129 7.83 26.02 -5.44
CA PRO A 129 8.29 26.50 -6.74
C PRO A 129 9.28 27.68 -6.59
N PRO A 130 10.20 27.86 -7.56
CA PRO A 130 11.09 29.01 -7.57
C PRO A 130 10.31 30.31 -7.87
N ARG A 131 10.91 31.46 -7.54
CA ARG A 131 10.43 32.81 -7.88
C ARG A 131 11.47 33.60 -8.64
N GLY A 132 11.01 34.48 -9.54
CA GLY A 132 11.89 35.27 -10.40
C GLY A 132 12.80 34.37 -11.25
N MET A 133 14.09 34.70 -11.30
CA MET A 133 15.13 33.91 -11.99
C MET A 133 15.61 32.67 -11.19
N GLY A 134 14.78 32.14 -10.29
CA GLY A 134 15.10 30.97 -9.49
C GLY A 134 15.07 29.67 -10.30
N LYS A 135 15.91 28.71 -9.90
CA LYS A 135 16.01 27.39 -10.55
C LYS A 135 15.14 26.35 -9.84
N TRP A 136 14.65 25.39 -10.63
CA TRP A 136 14.02 24.16 -10.12
C TRP A 136 15.07 23.20 -9.57
N LEU A 137 14.68 22.35 -8.62
CA LEU A 137 15.51 21.26 -8.10
C LEU A 137 15.47 20.07 -9.07
N ASP A 138 16.65 19.58 -9.46
CA ASP A 138 16.78 18.35 -10.24
C ASP A 138 16.86 17.11 -9.34
N TYR A 139 16.80 15.92 -9.96
CA TYR A 139 16.83 14.66 -9.23
C TYR A 139 18.09 14.50 -8.37
N GLU A 140 19.27 14.82 -8.91
CA GLU A 140 20.55 14.68 -8.20
C GLU A 140 20.65 15.62 -6.99
N SER A 141 20.16 16.85 -7.13
CA SER A 141 20.08 17.82 -6.03
C SER A 141 19.13 17.33 -4.94
N LEU A 142 17.98 16.75 -5.30
CA LEU A 142 17.05 16.18 -4.32
C LEU A 142 17.66 14.99 -3.57
N ILE A 143 18.32 14.07 -4.28
CA ILE A 143 18.97 12.91 -3.65
C ILE A 143 20.11 13.35 -2.73
N SER A 144 20.93 14.28 -3.17
CA SER A 144 22.04 14.82 -2.38
C SER A 144 21.53 15.50 -1.12
N TRP A 145 20.48 16.32 -1.25
CA TRP A 145 19.85 16.99 -0.11
C TRP A 145 19.26 15.99 0.89
N LEU A 146 18.57 14.94 0.42
CA LEU A 146 18.03 13.90 1.31
C LEU A 146 19.15 13.20 2.10
N LYS A 147 20.27 12.87 1.43
CA LYS A 147 21.44 12.26 2.07
C LYS A 147 22.12 13.19 3.07
N GLU A 148 22.26 14.48 2.75
CA GLU A 148 22.81 15.50 3.67
C GLU A 148 21.96 15.64 4.94
N LYS A 149 20.65 15.40 4.86
CA LYS A 149 19.74 15.33 6.01
C LYS A 149 19.76 13.99 6.74
N GLY A 150 20.65 13.07 6.36
CA GLY A 150 20.80 11.75 6.97
C GLY A 150 19.80 10.71 6.47
N ILE A 151 18.96 11.03 5.48
CA ILE A 151 18.01 10.07 4.90
C ILE A 151 18.78 9.21 3.90
N ILE A 152 19.24 8.05 4.36
CA ILE A 152 20.14 7.17 3.61
C ILE A 152 19.51 5.82 3.29
N TYR A 153 18.31 5.53 3.81
CA TYR A 153 17.65 4.24 3.66
C TYR A 153 16.22 4.41 3.14
N GLY A 154 15.77 3.44 2.34
CA GLY A 154 14.38 3.38 1.90
C GLY A 154 13.94 4.46 0.91
N ILE A 155 14.88 5.16 0.26
CA ILE A 155 14.57 6.23 -0.71
C ILE A 155 13.84 5.62 -1.93
N LYS A 156 12.68 6.18 -2.24
CA LYS A 156 11.84 5.79 -3.37
C LYS A 156 12.24 6.58 -4.61
N SER A 157 13.27 6.12 -5.33
CA SER A 157 13.85 6.82 -6.49
C SER A 157 12.81 7.28 -7.52
N LYS A 158 11.82 6.42 -7.85
CA LYS A 158 10.75 6.79 -8.78
C LYS A 158 9.89 7.96 -8.28
N THR A 159 9.63 8.03 -6.97
CA THR A 159 8.86 9.14 -6.38
C THR A 159 9.69 10.43 -6.38
N VAL A 160 10.99 10.35 -6.09
CA VAL A 160 11.91 11.49 -6.16
C VAL A 160 12.08 12.01 -7.59
N GLU A 161 12.17 11.11 -8.57
CA GLU A 161 12.19 11.49 -9.99
C GLU A 161 10.88 12.16 -10.43
N ASN A 162 9.74 11.65 -9.97
CA ASN A 162 8.45 12.30 -10.23
C ASN A 162 8.35 13.68 -9.55
N LEU A 163 8.99 13.84 -8.38
CA LEU A 163 9.08 15.12 -7.67
C LEU A 163 9.89 16.15 -8.47
N SER A 164 11.02 15.75 -9.09
CA SER A 164 11.81 16.68 -9.92
C SER A 164 11.16 17.01 -11.26
N ARG A 165 10.41 16.08 -11.87
CA ARG A 165 9.78 16.28 -13.19
C ARG A 165 8.46 17.05 -13.14
N ARG A 166 7.68 16.92 -12.07
CA ARG A 166 6.34 17.53 -11.97
C ARG A 166 6.43 18.91 -11.32
N LYS A 167 6.33 19.97 -12.13
CA LYS A 167 6.33 21.38 -11.69
C LYS A 167 5.15 21.74 -10.80
N LYS A 168 4.03 21.02 -10.92
CA LYS A 168 2.85 21.19 -10.07
C LYS A 168 2.58 19.92 -9.28
N GLN A 169 2.69 20.03 -7.96
CA GLN A 169 2.29 18.98 -7.03
C GLN A 169 1.45 19.54 -5.91
N ASP A 170 0.31 18.89 -5.67
CA ASP A 170 -0.53 19.17 -4.51
C ASP A 170 -0.09 18.24 -3.37
N GLY A 171 0.41 18.84 -2.29
CA GLY A 171 0.71 18.14 -1.04
C GLY A 171 2.08 17.47 -0.99
N TYR A 172 2.24 16.59 0.00
CA TYR A 172 3.49 15.88 0.27
C TYR A 172 3.44 14.44 -0.23
N MET A 173 4.51 13.99 -0.89
CA MET A 173 4.66 12.63 -1.39
C MET A 173 5.61 11.81 -0.53
N LEU A 174 5.34 10.51 -0.37
CA LEU A 174 6.22 9.59 0.35
C LEU A 174 7.50 9.31 -0.47
N VAL A 175 8.61 9.94 -0.09
CA VAL A 175 9.90 9.85 -0.79
C VAL A 175 10.88 8.87 -0.15
N ALA A 176 10.69 8.49 1.12
CA ALA A 176 11.44 7.41 1.75
C ALA A 176 10.60 6.66 2.78
N GLU A 177 10.82 5.35 2.91
CA GLU A 177 10.13 4.49 3.88
C GLU A 177 11.09 3.42 4.41
N GLY A 178 11.18 3.29 5.73
CA GLY A 178 11.96 2.26 6.40
C GLY A 178 11.24 0.91 6.47
N ASP A 179 11.98 -0.12 6.86
CA ASP A 179 11.47 -1.47 7.09
C ASP A 179 10.98 -1.60 8.53
N LYS A 180 9.68 -1.88 8.70
CA LYS A 180 9.09 -2.04 10.03
C LYS A 180 9.66 -3.29 10.73
N PRO A 181 9.92 -3.21 12.05
CA PRO A 181 10.26 -4.40 12.82
C PRO A 181 9.09 -5.38 12.85
N VAL A 182 9.40 -6.67 12.88
CA VAL A 182 8.43 -7.74 13.08
C VAL A 182 8.54 -8.20 14.53
N ASN A 183 7.47 -8.05 15.30
CA ASN A 183 7.46 -8.51 16.70
C ASN A 183 7.63 -10.03 16.79
N GLY A 184 8.21 -10.49 17.88
CA GLY A 184 8.29 -11.90 18.21
C GLY A 184 6.92 -12.51 18.53
N GLU A 185 6.81 -13.82 18.40
CA GLU A 185 5.59 -14.55 18.76
C GLU A 185 5.61 -14.93 20.25
N ASP A 186 4.51 -14.65 20.96
CA ASP A 186 4.35 -15.04 22.35
C ASP A 186 4.34 -16.57 22.49
N ALA A 187 4.88 -17.04 23.62
CA ALA A 187 4.86 -18.44 23.99
C ALA A 187 3.42 -18.93 24.20
N LYS A 188 3.16 -20.19 23.87
CA LYS A 188 1.84 -20.81 23.98
C LYS A 188 1.94 -22.14 24.70
N ILE A 189 0.95 -22.46 25.53
CA ILE A 189 0.82 -23.80 26.10
C ILE A 189 -0.14 -24.58 25.23
N LYS A 190 0.30 -25.72 24.71
CA LYS A 190 -0.54 -26.68 24.04
C LYS A 190 -0.87 -27.82 25.01
N TYR A 191 -2.16 -28.03 25.22
CA TYR A 191 -2.69 -29.06 26.10
C TYR A 191 -3.01 -30.29 25.27
N ASN A 192 -2.61 -31.45 25.77
CA ASN A 192 -2.92 -32.77 25.19
C ASN A 192 -4.20 -33.37 25.81
N PHE A 193 -5.02 -32.52 26.43
CA PHE A 193 -6.33 -32.85 26.96
C PHE A 193 -7.29 -31.69 26.70
N ASN A 194 -8.59 -31.94 26.76
CA ASN A 194 -9.59 -30.90 26.54
C ASN A 194 -9.76 -30.00 27.78
N LYS A 195 -9.19 -28.79 27.72
CA LYS A 195 -9.23 -27.80 28.83
C LYS A 195 -10.61 -27.11 29.02
N ASP A 196 -11.45 -27.06 27.99
CA ASP A 196 -12.69 -26.27 27.94
C ASP A 196 -13.94 -27.16 27.87
N ARG A 197 -13.88 -28.38 28.44
CA ARG A 197 -14.95 -29.38 28.30
C ARG A 197 -16.32 -28.82 28.67
N LYS A 198 -17.24 -28.87 27.69
CA LYS A 198 -18.69 -28.78 27.88
C LYS A 198 -19.24 -30.20 27.91
N ILE A 199 -20.20 -30.46 28.80
CA ILE A 199 -20.88 -31.76 28.89
C ILE A 199 -21.67 -31.95 27.58
N ALA A 200 -21.34 -32.98 26.79
CA ALA A 200 -22.04 -33.32 25.55
C ALA A 200 -22.17 -34.84 25.41
N PRO A 201 -23.31 -35.38 24.94
CA PRO A 201 -23.48 -36.82 24.69
C PRO A 201 -22.54 -37.32 23.59
N THR A 202 -22.06 -38.57 23.72
CA THR A 202 -21.23 -39.22 22.70
C THR A 202 -22.11 -39.79 21.58
N ILE A 203 -21.75 -39.56 20.32
CA ILE A 203 -22.41 -40.12 19.13
C ILE A 203 -21.62 -41.37 18.70
N MET A 204 -22.29 -42.51 18.53
CA MET A 204 -21.69 -43.76 18.07
C MET A 204 -21.42 -43.74 16.56
N GLU A 205 -20.59 -44.67 16.06
CA GLU A 205 -20.24 -44.80 14.62
C GLU A 205 -21.46 -45.06 13.71
N ASP A 206 -22.56 -45.58 14.25
CA ASP A 206 -23.82 -45.82 13.54
C ASP A 206 -24.80 -44.63 13.59
N GLY A 207 -24.41 -43.52 14.21
CA GLY A 207 -25.23 -42.33 14.39
C GLY A 207 -26.24 -42.41 15.55
N MET A 208 -26.27 -43.51 16.31
CA MET A 208 -27.04 -43.59 17.56
C MET A 208 -26.32 -42.85 18.69
N VAL A 209 -27.06 -42.15 19.54
CA VAL A 209 -26.48 -41.43 20.68
C VAL A 209 -26.29 -42.39 21.85
N ASP A 210 -25.06 -42.56 22.32
CA ASP A 210 -24.77 -43.34 23.51
C ASP A 210 -25.12 -42.53 24.77
N HIS A 211 -26.37 -42.68 25.22
CA HIS A 211 -26.84 -42.04 26.44
C HIS A 211 -26.18 -42.61 27.71
N LYS A 212 -25.39 -43.70 27.62
CA LYS A 212 -24.72 -44.33 28.77
C LYS A 212 -23.24 -43.97 28.87
N ASN A 213 -22.57 -43.60 27.77
CA ASN A 213 -21.15 -43.21 27.81
C ASN A 213 -21.00 -41.72 27.50
N LEU A 214 -21.06 -40.90 28.55
CA LEU A 214 -21.05 -39.43 28.43
C LEU A 214 -19.63 -38.82 28.30
N ASN A 215 -18.57 -39.64 28.15
CA ASN A 215 -17.17 -39.19 28.04
C ASN A 215 -16.80 -38.11 29.08
N LEU A 216 -17.35 -38.19 30.30
CA LEU A 216 -17.23 -37.15 31.34
C LEU A 216 -15.81 -37.01 31.90
N ILE A 217 -15.01 -38.08 31.82
CA ILE A 217 -13.70 -38.17 32.45
C ILE A 217 -12.61 -38.21 31.37
N GLU A 218 -11.59 -37.37 31.51
CA GLU A 218 -10.38 -37.43 30.69
C GLU A 218 -9.33 -38.19 31.48
N ASN A 219 -9.27 -39.50 31.27
CA ASN A 219 -8.33 -40.38 31.95
C ASN A 219 -6.90 -40.17 31.43
N VAL A 220 -5.96 -40.17 32.36
CA VAL A 220 -4.52 -40.10 32.07
C VAL A 220 -3.78 -41.15 32.88
N THR A 221 -2.68 -41.67 32.33
CA THR A 221 -1.79 -42.60 33.03
C THR A 221 -0.57 -41.87 33.60
N LYS A 222 0.03 -42.43 34.66
CA LYS A 222 1.29 -41.94 35.21
C LYS A 222 2.36 -41.85 34.12
N GLY A 223 3.03 -40.70 34.05
CA GLY A 223 4.04 -40.38 33.04
C GLY A 223 3.48 -39.84 31.72
N GLN A 224 2.15 -39.78 31.54
CA GLN A 224 1.55 -39.25 30.33
C GLN A 224 1.80 -37.74 30.19
N LEU A 225 2.19 -37.29 29.00
CA LEU A 225 2.36 -35.87 28.67
C LEU A 225 1.01 -35.15 28.64
N LEU A 226 0.82 -34.19 29.54
CA LEU A 226 -0.42 -33.43 29.70
C LEU A 226 -0.43 -32.14 28.90
N ALA A 227 0.69 -31.42 28.89
CA ALA A 227 0.84 -30.19 28.12
C ALA A 227 2.31 -29.89 27.86
N TYR A 228 2.58 -29.14 26.78
CA TYR A 228 3.91 -28.65 26.46
C TYR A 228 3.87 -27.18 26.01
N LYS A 229 4.98 -26.48 26.22
CA LYS A 229 5.17 -25.08 25.89
C LYS A 229 5.79 -24.97 24.50
N ILE A 230 5.18 -24.16 23.66
CA ILE A 230 5.79 -23.61 22.45
C ILE A 230 6.53 -22.33 22.90
N PRO A 231 7.88 -22.31 22.83
CA PRO A 231 8.68 -21.21 23.36
C PRO A 231 8.43 -19.90 22.59
N PRO A 232 8.65 -18.74 23.24
CA PRO A 232 8.50 -17.46 22.58
C PRO A 232 9.55 -17.33 21.47
N GLN A 233 9.18 -16.66 20.38
CA GLN A 233 10.09 -16.43 19.27
C GLN A 233 10.66 -15.01 19.32
N PRO A 234 11.94 -14.81 18.95
CA PRO A 234 12.49 -13.47 18.81
C PRO A 234 11.81 -12.75 17.63
N GLY A 235 11.70 -11.43 17.74
CA GLY A 235 11.29 -10.61 16.61
C GLY A 235 12.42 -10.40 15.61
N LYS A 236 12.09 -9.83 14.45
CA LYS A 236 13.07 -9.39 13.45
C LYS A 236 13.18 -7.87 13.47
N ALA A 237 14.42 -7.38 13.59
CA ALA A 237 14.67 -5.95 13.59
C ALA A 237 14.33 -5.30 12.25
N GLY A 238 13.79 -4.09 12.33
CA GLY A 238 13.56 -3.21 11.20
C GLY A 238 14.70 -2.20 11.05
N LYS A 239 14.54 -1.28 10.10
CA LYS A 239 15.48 -0.20 9.82
C LYS A 239 14.72 1.06 9.41
N ASN A 240 14.94 2.17 10.09
CA ASN A 240 14.26 3.43 9.76
C ASN A 240 14.93 4.14 8.57
N VAL A 241 14.39 5.29 8.15
CA VAL A 241 14.88 6.05 6.98
C VAL A 241 16.28 6.62 7.15
N PHE A 242 16.75 6.77 8.39
CA PHE A 242 18.11 7.19 8.74
C PHE A 242 19.10 6.03 8.78
N GLY A 243 18.61 4.80 8.57
CA GLY A 243 19.40 3.59 8.65
C GLY A 243 19.64 3.09 10.07
N GLU A 244 18.98 3.67 11.07
CA GLU A 244 19.04 3.23 12.45
C GLU A 244 18.22 1.93 12.60
N LYS A 245 18.76 0.99 13.39
CA LYS A 245 18.07 -0.28 13.70
C LYS A 245 16.86 0.01 14.57
N VAL A 246 15.70 -0.55 14.21
CA VAL A 246 14.48 -0.47 15.01
C VAL A 246 14.24 -1.83 15.65
N GLU A 247 14.38 -1.90 16.97
CA GLU A 247 14.25 -3.16 17.69
C GLU A 247 12.79 -3.65 17.70
N PRO A 248 12.55 -4.96 17.49
CA PRO A 248 11.23 -5.54 17.65
C PRO A 248 10.94 -5.77 19.13
N ARG A 249 9.65 -5.91 19.47
CA ARG A 249 9.29 -6.43 20.78
C ARG A 249 9.52 -7.94 20.78
N PRO A 250 10.22 -8.51 21.78
CA PRO A 250 10.34 -9.96 21.91
C PRO A 250 8.98 -10.56 22.28
N GLY A 251 8.75 -11.82 21.87
CA GLY A 251 7.60 -12.58 22.33
C GLY A 251 7.63 -12.75 23.85
N LYS A 252 6.47 -12.67 24.49
CA LYS A 252 6.31 -12.87 25.93
C LYS A 252 6.34 -14.36 26.25
N ASP A 253 7.04 -14.73 27.33
CA ASP A 253 7.04 -16.11 27.82
C ASP A 253 5.78 -16.40 28.66
N VAL A 254 5.41 -17.68 28.72
CA VAL A 254 4.31 -18.20 29.57
C VAL A 254 4.81 -19.43 30.30
N LYS A 255 4.43 -19.60 31.56
CA LYS A 255 4.84 -20.76 32.37
C LYS A 255 3.71 -21.78 32.46
N ILE A 256 4.06 -23.05 32.27
CA ILE A 256 3.15 -24.15 32.62
C ILE A 256 2.97 -24.13 34.13
N SER A 257 1.72 -24.21 34.58
CA SER A 257 1.37 -24.23 35.99
C SER A 257 0.78 -25.59 36.34
N GLY A 258 1.60 -26.44 36.95
CA GLY A 258 1.17 -27.71 37.56
C GLY A 258 0.62 -27.48 38.96
N GLY A 259 -0.40 -28.25 39.33
CA GLY A 259 -0.91 -28.33 40.69
C GLY A 259 -0.69 -29.72 41.27
N ARG A 260 -1.76 -30.40 41.70
CA ARG A 260 -1.65 -31.71 42.37
C ARG A 260 -1.37 -32.81 41.37
N ASN A 261 -0.44 -33.70 41.73
CA ASN A 261 -0.07 -34.89 40.96
C ASN A 261 0.35 -34.59 39.51
N VAL A 262 1.01 -33.45 39.30
CA VAL A 262 1.60 -33.05 38.02
C VAL A 262 3.07 -32.74 38.23
N GLU A 263 3.92 -33.36 37.43
CA GLU A 263 5.35 -33.10 37.39
C GLU A 263 5.66 -32.20 36.20
N ILE A 264 6.42 -31.12 36.43
CA ILE A 264 6.90 -30.23 35.37
C ILE A 264 8.35 -30.63 35.08
N SER A 265 8.74 -30.71 33.81
CA SER A 265 10.13 -30.96 33.43
C SER A 265 11.07 -29.89 33.96
N ASP A 266 12.34 -30.24 34.17
CA ASP A 266 13.36 -29.32 34.71
C ASP A 266 13.53 -28.04 33.88
N ASP A 267 13.34 -28.14 32.57
CA ASP A 267 13.38 -27.01 31.64
C ASP A 267 12.09 -26.17 31.61
N GLY A 268 11.04 -26.60 32.32
CA GLY A 268 9.73 -25.96 32.35
C GLY A 268 8.95 -26.02 31.02
N MET A 269 9.36 -26.86 30.07
CA MET A 269 8.77 -26.94 28.74
C MET A 269 7.62 -27.95 28.65
N SER A 270 7.53 -28.92 29.54
CA SER A 270 6.50 -29.96 29.51
C SER A 270 5.98 -30.26 30.91
N CYS A 271 4.78 -30.84 30.99
CA CYS A 271 4.27 -31.40 32.23
C CYS A 271 3.60 -32.76 32.01
N TYR A 272 3.72 -33.60 33.02
CA TYR A 272 3.38 -35.01 33.00
C TYR A 272 2.51 -35.36 34.19
N ALA A 273 1.65 -36.37 34.05
CA ALA A 273 0.88 -36.92 35.16
C ALA A 273 1.80 -37.67 36.13
N ALA A 274 1.72 -37.37 37.43
CA ALA A 274 2.49 -38.07 38.45
C ALA A 274 1.81 -39.38 38.93
N CYS A 275 0.53 -39.55 38.60
CA CYS A 275 -0.27 -40.74 38.91
C CYS A 275 -1.33 -41.00 37.83
N ASP A 276 -1.96 -42.16 37.88
CA ASP A 276 -3.18 -42.44 37.12
C ASP A 276 -4.35 -41.62 37.70
N GLY A 277 -5.23 -41.11 36.85
CA GLY A 277 -6.38 -40.31 37.29
C GLY A 277 -7.09 -39.54 36.18
N GLN A 278 -7.86 -38.54 36.60
CA GLN A 278 -8.51 -37.57 35.72
C GLN A 278 -7.69 -36.29 35.65
N VAL A 279 -7.36 -35.84 34.43
CA VAL A 279 -6.78 -34.50 34.25
C VAL A 279 -7.86 -33.43 34.28
N VAL A 280 -7.62 -32.36 35.04
CA VAL A 280 -8.50 -31.19 35.12
C VAL A 280 -7.70 -29.88 35.04
N TYR A 281 -8.31 -28.85 34.45
CA TYR A 281 -7.74 -27.50 34.43
C TYR A 281 -8.56 -26.55 35.31
N ILE A 282 -8.03 -26.21 36.48
CA ILE A 282 -8.75 -25.44 37.50
C ILE A 282 -7.84 -24.34 38.05
N ARG A 283 -8.36 -23.11 38.17
CA ARG A 283 -7.61 -21.95 38.69
C ARG A 283 -6.27 -21.73 37.97
N ASN A 284 -6.28 -21.86 36.64
CA ASN A 284 -5.13 -21.78 35.75
C ASN A 284 -4.03 -22.83 36.00
N LYS A 285 -4.35 -23.94 36.69
CA LYS A 285 -3.42 -25.04 36.94
C LYS A 285 -3.94 -26.35 36.37
N ILE A 286 -3.01 -27.20 35.98
CA ILE A 286 -3.26 -28.59 35.59
C ILE A 286 -3.15 -29.44 36.86
N ASP A 287 -4.22 -30.15 37.20
CA ASP A 287 -4.26 -31.12 38.30
C ASP A 287 -4.56 -32.51 37.72
N VAL A 288 -4.03 -33.56 38.35
CA VAL A 288 -4.50 -34.94 38.15
C VAL A 288 -5.15 -35.43 39.43
N LEU A 289 -6.41 -35.83 39.33
CA LEU A 289 -7.21 -36.35 40.44
C LEU A 289 -7.22 -37.88 40.38
N PRO A 290 -6.59 -38.59 41.33
CA PRO A 290 -6.58 -40.06 41.35
C PRO A 290 -7.88 -40.67 41.89
N VAL A 291 -8.79 -39.82 42.39
CA VAL A 291 -10.08 -40.21 42.96
C VAL A 291 -11.20 -39.45 42.24
N PHE A 292 -12.16 -40.18 41.70
CA PHE A 292 -13.38 -39.62 41.14
C PHE A 292 -14.55 -39.85 42.11
N GLU A 293 -15.15 -38.76 42.60
CA GLU A 293 -16.25 -38.84 43.58
C GLU A 293 -17.60 -38.54 42.93
N VAL A 294 -18.52 -39.50 43.05
CA VAL A 294 -19.90 -39.37 42.61
C VAL A 294 -20.77 -39.05 43.84
N GLN A 295 -21.30 -37.83 43.88
CA GLN A 295 -22.11 -37.34 45.02
C GLN A 295 -23.47 -38.05 45.18
N GLY A 296 -23.95 -38.78 44.16
CA GLY A 296 -25.24 -39.46 44.17
C GLY A 296 -25.18 -40.86 43.56
N ASP A 297 -26.28 -41.29 42.94
CA ASP A 297 -26.36 -42.58 42.27
C ASP A 297 -25.61 -42.58 40.94
N VAL A 298 -24.97 -43.72 40.62
CA VAL A 298 -24.52 -44.01 39.25
C VAL A 298 -25.72 -44.53 38.47
N GLY A 299 -26.14 -43.79 37.44
CA GLY A 299 -27.35 -44.07 36.67
C GLY A 299 -27.41 -43.26 35.37
N THR A 300 -28.60 -43.05 34.83
CA THR A 300 -28.79 -42.40 33.51
C THR A 300 -28.18 -41.00 33.41
N SER A 301 -28.07 -40.26 34.52
CA SER A 301 -27.48 -38.92 34.55
C SER A 301 -25.95 -38.90 34.55
N THR A 302 -25.31 -39.96 35.06
CA THR A 302 -23.84 -40.08 35.12
C THR A 302 -23.28 -40.95 34.01
N GLY A 303 -24.08 -41.90 33.50
CA GLY A 303 -23.60 -42.95 32.61
C GLY A 303 -22.77 -44.01 33.34
N ASN A 304 -22.15 -44.89 32.56
CA ASN A 304 -21.07 -45.75 33.04
C ASN A 304 -19.85 -44.89 33.36
N ILE A 305 -19.07 -45.34 34.33
CA ILE A 305 -17.85 -44.67 34.75
C ILE A 305 -16.68 -45.53 34.31
N ASP A 306 -15.87 -45.01 33.41
CA ASP A 306 -14.56 -45.58 33.10
C ASP A 306 -13.51 -44.64 33.70
N PHE A 307 -12.82 -45.09 34.73
CA PHE A 307 -11.88 -44.26 35.48
C PHE A 307 -10.61 -45.01 35.85
N LEU A 308 -9.47 -44.42 35.48
CA LEU A 308 -8.15 -44.91 35.89
C LEU A 308 -7.82 -44.38 37.27
N GLY A 309 -8.22 -45.10 38.32
CA GLY A 309 -7.98 -44.72 39.72
C GLY A 309 -9.02 -45.31 40.67
N SER A 310 -9.32 -44.59 41.75
CA SER A 310 -10.37 -44.98 42.70
C SER A 310 -11.66 -44.20 42.47
N VAL A 311 -12.80 -44.90 42.36
CA VAL A 311 -14.12 -44.26 42.30
C VAL A 311 -14.80 -44.35 43.68
N ILE A 312 -15.26 -43.22 44.21
CA ILE A 312 -16.04 -43.17 45.45
C ILE A 312 -17.47 -42.79 45.10
N VAL A 313 -18.41 -43.69 45.34
CA VAL A 313 -19.85 -43.44 45.14
C VAL A 313 -20.52 -43.22 46.49
N LYS A 314 -21.17 -42.06 46.66
CA LYS A 314 -21.93 -41.73 47.88
C LYS A 314 -23.37 -42.25 47.84
N GLY A 315 -23.90 -42.59 46.67
CA GLY A 315 -25.20 -43.22 46.46
C GLY A 315 -25.11 -44.69 46.02
N ASN A 316 -26.09 -45.14 45.23
CA ASN A 316 -26.15 -46.51 44.73
C ASN A 316 -25.72 -46.62 43.26
N VAL A 317 -25.16 -47.77 42.87
CA VAL A 317 -24.99 -48.12 41.45
C VAL A 317 -26.29 -48.76 40.96
N ARG A 318 -27.04 -48.06 40.09
CA ARG A 318 -28.32 -48.55 39.58
C ARG A 318 -28.10 -49.71 38.61
N GLY A 319 -29.08 -50.62 38.57
CA GLY A 319 -29.04 -51.78 37.68
C GLY A 319 -28.84 -51.37 36.21
N GLY A 320 -27.89 -52.02 35.53
CA GLY A 320 -27.56 -51.76 34.13
C GLY A 320 -26.47 -50.71 33.88
N PHE A 321 -25.81 -50.21 34.93
CA PHE A 321 -24.63 -49.35 34.88
C PHE A 321 -23.41 -50.02 35.52
N ARG A 322 -22.20 -49.58 35.13
CA ARG A 322 -20.93 -50.15 35.61
C ARG A 322 -19.89 -49.07 35.92
N ILE A 323 -18.92 -49.46 36.74
CA ILE A 323 -17.69 -48.75 37.13
C ILE A 323 -16.52 -49.67 36.82
#